data_AF-A0A7W9HC94-F1
#
_entry.id   AF-A0A7W9HC94-F1
#
_cell.length_a   1.000
_cell.length_b   1.000
_cell.length_c   1.000
_cell.angle_alpha   90.00
_cell.angle_beta   90.00
_cell.angle_gamma   90.00
#
_symmetry.space_group_name_H-M   'P 1'
#
loop_
_entity.id
_entity.type
_entity.pdbx_description
1 polymer ?
#
loop_
_entity_poly.entity_id
_entity_poly.type
_entity_poly.pdbx_seq_one_letter_code
_entity_poly.pdbx_strand_id
1 'polypeptide(L)'
;MRFIRPHEHAHLPQLVQAPAVRRVGAYEPDPELREFVHLPLQVDPMDHLRREVHPTAPDAWIDDSRTRVGCETPSALFYRPELDGQFELLRNLARLETTRVHPPQSGQALCEWLNSRKDNGQYPSARDLLDTHVPVDLVTDSEVESLLETVQEGRRALRTTMSGILPNVFGSGERDVQGVRNEIRFAAHEAGLIGELVRPLDDPISRAEWSFPHHAAALSRRYRVSTHPAERKDGLLKLGEGLARVLGVLALTELAASNGFSRKLRKQFRTGATFGTWLWILDRLESEGIAPRVQQLATVRDRGNARALLGHIKDFRNTSHHAHGVRASHQLAEDVERLEPHIVRAISAVSWLSGTQWDWVERCEYLDEGSYRIVGLRLRGSHPSWEPFERSSTQPLRPDRIYVDSAPYGAPVDLWPFAAVSLCEECRTRELFLLNEVRDDQLTLRSLEEHSLEITYGPPE
;
A
#
# COMPACT_ATOMS: atom_id res chain seq x y z
N MET A 1 -36.34 32.61 -27.36
CA MET A 1 -36.98 33.16 -26.14
C MET A 1 -38.44 33.53 -26.39
N ARG A 2 -39.36 32.81 -25.73
CA ARG A 2 -40.73 33.20 -25.29
C ARG A 2 -41.87 33.35 -26.31
N PHE A 3 -42.71 32.32 -26.28
CA PHE A 3 -44.16 32.44 -26.34
C PHE A 3 -44.80 32.05 -25.02
N ILE A 4 -45.86 32.75 -24.63
CA ILE A 4 -46.78 32.33 -23.58
C ILE A 4 -48.19 32.33 -24.19
N ARG A 5 -48.81 31.14 -24.18
CA ARG A 5 -50.24 30.90 -24.49
C ARG A 5 -51.15 31.48 -23.39
N PRO A 6 -52.45 31.61 -23.66
CA PRO A 6 -53.41 30.72 -22.99
C PRO A 6 -54.43 30.12 -23.99
N HIS A 7 -54.68 28.81 -23.98
CA HIS A 7 -55.85 28.15 -23.34
C HIS A 7 -57.20 28.84 -23.66
N GLU A 8 -58.26 28.21 -24.16
CA GLU A 8 -58.58 26.86 -24.62
C GLU A 8 -60.03 26.89 -25.17
N HIS A 9 -60.40 25.87 -25.93
CA HIS A 9 -61.76 25.46 -26.29
C HIS A 9 -62.59 26.24 -27.34
N ALA A 10 -62.65 25.57 -28.49
CA ALA A 10 -63.88 25.03 -29.09
C ALA A 10 -64.74 25.93 -30.00
N HIS A 11 -65.01 25.33 -31.17
CA HIS A 11 -66.07 25.62 -32.14
C HIS A 11 -65.88 26.82 -33.10
N LEU A 12 -65.45 26.48 -34.33
CA LEU A 12 -65.92 27.11 -35.59
C LEU A 12 -67.48 27.17 -35.61
N PRO A 13 -68.13 28.15 -36.29
CA PRO A 13 -67.75 28.64 -37.62
C PRO A 13 -68.01 30.14 -37.96
N GLN A 14 -67.45 30.54 -39.12
CA GLN A 14 -67.86 31.62 -40.05
C GLN A 14 -67.55 33.11 -39.76
N LEU A 15 -66.53 33.60 -40.50
CA LEU A 15 -66.42 34.88 -41.26
C LEU A 15 -67.01 36.18 -40.67
N VAL A 16 -66.13 37.09 -40.23
CA VAL A 16 -66.30 38.56 -40.39
C VAL A 16 -64.92 39.22 -40.60
N GLN A 17 -64.87 40.18 -41.53
CA GLN A 17 -63.69 40.92 -41.99
C GLN A 17 -63.21 42.05 -41.05
N ALA A 18 -61.89 42.32 -41.12
CA ALA A 18 -61.19 43.63 -41.06
C ALA A 18 -60.95 44.34 -39.69
N PRO A 19 -59.96 45.27 -39.57
CA PRO A 19 -58.94 45.70 -40.54
C PRO A 19 -57.47 45.60 -40.05
N ALA A 20 -56.56 45.51 -41.01
CA ALA A 20 -55.14 45.81 -40.83
C ALA A 20 -54.92 47.29 -40.48
N VAL A 21 -54.07 47.57 -39.49
CA VAL A 21 -53.60 48.93 -39.24
C VAL A 21 -52.49 49.24 -40.23
N ARG A 22 -52.83 50.03 -41.26
CA ARG A 22 -51.89 50.56 -42.25
C ARG A 22 -51.35 51.90 -41.75
N ARG A 23 -50.03 51.98 -41.50
CA ARG A 23 -49.27 53.23 -41.63
C ARG A 23 -47.99 52.94 -42.41
N VAL A 24 -47.96 53.43 -43.65
CA VAL A 24 -46.81 53.69 -44.51
C VAL A 24 -45.60 52.76 -44.34
N GLY A 25 -45.55 51.69 -45.13
CA GLY A 25 -44.30 51.20 -45.73
C GLY A 25 -43.51 50.08 -45.03
N ALA A 26 -43.85 49.65 -43.82
CA ALA A 26 -43.16 48.51 -43.19
C ALA A 26 -44.13 47.68 -42.31
N TYR A 27 -44.16 46.36 -42.51
CA TYR A 27 -44.83 45.42 -41.61
C TYR A 27 -44.01 45.36 -40.31
N GLU A 28 -44.59 45.80 -39.20
CA GLU A 28 -43.93 45.72 -37.89
C GLU A 28 -44.29 44.37 -37.24
N PRO A 29 -43.30 43.52 -36.91
CA PRO A 29 -43.54 42.19 -36.38
C PRO A 29 -44.07 42.26 -34.95
N ASP A 30 -45.30 41.75 -34.74
CA ASP A 30 -45.93 41.67 -33.43
C ASP A 30 -45.04 40.85 -32.46
N PRO A 31 -44.50 41.47 -31.40
CA PRO A 31 -43.60 40.80 -30.48
C PRO A 31 -44.30 39.72 -29.64
N GLU A 32 -45.63 39.73 -29.53
CA GLU A 32 -46.40 38.69 -28.83
C GLU A 32 -46.54 37.41 -29.65
N LEU A 33 -46.27 37.46 -30.96
CA LEU A 33 -46.41 36.36 -31.92
C LEU A 33 -45.07 35.72 -32.35
N ARG A 34 -44.02 35.74 -31.51
CA ARG A 34 -42.66 35.24 -31.88
C ARG A 34 -42.27 33.86 -31.35
N GLU A 35 -42.08 32.88 -32.24
CA GLU A 35 -41.72 31.48 -31.86
C GLU A 35 -40.23 31.22 -31.97
N PHE A 36 -39.75 30.31 -31.13
CA PHE A 36 -38.43 29.73 -31.27
C PHE A 36 -38.62 28.23 -31.36
N VAL A 37 -38.17 27.65 -32.47
CA VAL A 37 -38.19 26.23 -32.72
C VAL A 37 -36.76 25.72 -32.75
N HIS A 38 -36.49 24.66 -32.00
CA HIS A 38 -35.22 23.94 -32.08
C HIS A 38 -35.30 22.93 -33.21
N LEU A 39 -34.48 23.11 -34.24
CA LEU A 39 -34.41 22.20 -35.37
C LEU A 39 -33.15 21.33 -35.26
N PRO A 40 -33.23 20.02 -35.59
CA PRO A 40 -32.04 19.21 -35.79
C PRO A 40 -31.14 19.87 -36.84
N LEU A 41 -29.81 19.78 -36.64
CA LEU A 41 -28.83 20.44 -37.52
C LEU A 41 -28.98 20.05 -39.01
N GLN A 42 -29.53 18.86 -39.28
CA GLN A 42 -29.71 18.34 -40.64
C GLN A 42 -30.99 18.84 -41.32
N VAL A 43 -31.85 19.57 -40.61
CA VAL A 43 -33.12 20.08 -41.14
C VAL A 43 -32.95 21.54 -41.52
N ASP A 44 -33.25 21.86 -42.79
CA ASP A 44 -33.26 23.23 -43.27
C ASP A 44 -34.43 24.04 -42.64
N PRO A 45 -34.17 25.21 -42.04
CA PRO A 45 -35.21 26.02 -41.40
C PRO A 45 -36.32 26.48 -42.35
N MET A 46 -36.02 26.76 -43.62
CA MET A 46 -37.02 27.20 -44.59
C MET A 46 -37.93 26.05 -45.01
N ASP A 47 -37.39 24.83 -45.12
CA ASP A 47 -38.21 23.65 -45.39
C ASP A 47 -39.14 23.31 -44.23
N HIS A 48 -38.69 23.48 -42.98
CA HIS A 48 -39.56 23.36 -41.81
C HIS A 48 -40.67 24.41 -41.80
N LEU A 49 -40.33 25.68 -42.08
CA LEU A 49 -41.31 26.78 -42.16
C LEU A 49 -42.39 26.49 -43.21
N ARG A 50 -42.01 26.02 -44.40
CA ARG A 50 -42.93 25.65 -45.50
C ARG A 50 -43.85 24.51 -45.15
N ARG A 51 -43.33 23.47 -44.50
CA ARG A 51 -44.12 22.26 -44.25
C ARG A 51 -45.04 22.39 -43.04
N GLU A 52 -44.55 22.99 -41.96
CA GLU A 52 -45.23 22.95 -40.66
C GLU A 52 -45.91 24.28 -40.30
N VAL A 53 -45.33 25.42 -40.69
CA VAL A 53 -45.79 26.75 -40.23
C VAL A 53 -46.70 27.44 -41.26
N HIS A 54 -46.27 27.53 -42.52
CA HIS A 54 -47.01 28.19 -43.59
C HIS A 54 -48.45 27.69 -43.82
N PRO A 55 -48.81 26.39 -43.60
CA PRO A 55 -50.20 25.95 -43.70
C PRO A 55 -51.15 26.63 -42.71
N THR A 56 -50.63 27.09 -41.57
CA THR A 56 -51.43 27.70 -40.49
C THR A 56 -51.19 29.21 -40.39
N ALA A 57 -49.97 29.67 -40.67
CA ALA A 57 -49.56 31.07 -40.64
C ALA A 57 -48.79 31.41 -41.94
N PRO A 58 -49.50 31.74 -43.04
CA PRO A 58 -48.88 31.92 -44.35
C PRO A 58 -47.97 33.15 -44.44
N ASP A 59 -48.14 34.13 -43.55
CA ASP A 59 -47.35 35.36 -43.41
C ASP A 59 -46.16 35.23 -42.44
N ALA A 60 -45.94 34.04 -41.86
CA ALA A 60 -44.78 33.78 -41.02
C ALA A 60 -43.47 33.85 -41.84
N TRP A 61 -42.44 34.42 -41.22
CA TRP A 61 -41.11 34.55 -41.80
C TRP A 61 -40.03 34.35 -40.72
N ILE A 62 -38.83 33.98 -41.14
CA ILE A 62 -37.69 33.75 -40.24
C ILE A 62 -36.83 35.01 -40.21
N ASP A 63 -36.48 35.47 -39.00
CA ASP A 63 -35.47 36.51 -38.80
C ASP A 63 -34.08 35.86 -38.76
N ASP A 64 -33.37 35.89 -39.89
CA ASP A 64 -32.04 35.29 -40.06
C ASP A 64 -31.00 35.85 -39.08
N SER A 65 -31.16 37.09 -38.61
CA SER A 65 -30.23 37.70 -37.64
C SER A 65 -30.27 37.04 -36.26
N ARG A 66 -31.33 36.27 -35.98
CA ARG A 66 -31.56 35.56 -34.73
C ARG A 66 -31.39 34.05 -34.83
N THR A 67 -31.20 33.53 -36.04
CA THR A 67 -30.84 32.13 -36.25
C THR A 67 -29.43 31.88 -35.73
N ARG A 68 -29.31 30.98 -34.74
CA ARG A 68 -28.02 30.58 -34.16
C ARG A 68 -27.84 29.08 -34.30
N VAL A 69 -26.73 28.68 -34.90
CA VAL A 69 -26.29 27.29 -34.88
C VAL A 69 -25.60 27.04 -33.55
N GLY A 70 -26.14 26.11 -32.77
CA GLY A 70 -25.57 25.69 -31.49
C GLY A 70 -25.65 24.18 -31.34
N CYS A 71 -24.77 23.62 -30.50
CA CYS A 71 -24.88 22.24 -30.06
C CYS A 71 -25.45 22.21 -28.64
N GLU A 72 -26.45 21.37 -28.41
CA GLU A 72 -26.90 21.05 -27.06
C GLU A 72 -26.10 19.84 -26.60
N THR A 73 -25.31 19.99 -25.54
CA THR A 73 -24.67 18.85 -24.89
C THR A 73 -25.67 18.29 -23.88
N PRO A 74 -26.18 17.05 -24.04
CA PRO A 74 -27.15 16.49 -23.11
C PRO A 74 -26.59 16.53 -21.69
N SER A 75 -27.35 17.06 -20.75
CA SER A 75 -26.93 17.14 -19.34
C SER A 75 -26.63 15.76 -18.74
N ALA A 76 -27.21 14.69 -19.30
CA ALA A 76 -26.92 13.29 -18.99
C ALA A 76 -25.44 12.89 -19.20
N LEU A 77 -24.69 13.60 -20.07
CA LEU A 77 -23.24 13.39 -20.21
C LEU A 77 -22.45 13.87 -18.97
N PHE A 78 -23.05 14.73 -18.14
CA PHE A 78 -22.45 15.26 -16.92
C PHE A 78 -22.96 14.58 -15.64
N TYR A 79 -24.01 13.75 -15.72
CA TYR A 79 -24.51 12.98 -14.59
C TYR A 79 -24.17 11.49 -14.76
N ARG A 80 -23.02 11.08 -14.20
CA ARG A 80 -22.77 9.68 -13.84
C ARG A 80 -23.01 9.52 -12.33
N PRO A 81 -23.77 8.51 -11.88
CA PRO A 81 -24.05 8.30 -10.44
C PRO A 81 -22.80 7.98 -9.63
N GLU A 82 -21.80 7.33 -10.23
CA GLU A 82 -20.50 7.06 -9.63
C GLU A 82 -19.40 7.36 -10.65
N LEU A 83 -18.48 8.24 -10.26
CA LEU A 83 -17.24 8.51 -10.98
C LEU A 83 -16.21 7.42 -10.63
N ASP A 84 -16.46 6.19 -11.08
CA ASP A 84 -15.45 5.15 -11.01
C ASP A 84 -14.44 5.31 -12.14
N GLY A 85 -13.25 5.77 -11.76
CA GLY A 85 -12.04 5.66 -12.56
C GLY A 85 -11.51 6.98 -13.12
N GLN A 86 -10.62 7.61 -12.34
CA GLN A 86 -9.34 8.19 -12.76
C GLN A 86 -9.33 9.05 -14.05
N PHE A 87 -8.99 10.33 -13.88
CA PHE A 87 -8.68 11.33 -14.90
C PHE A 87 -7.56 10.93 -15.91
N GLU A 88 -7.50 9.73 -16.48
CA GLU A 88 -6.45 9.30 -17.42
C GLU A 88 -6.34 10.23 -18.62
N LEU A 89 -7.45 10.68 -19.22
CA LEU A 89 -7.42 11.64 -20.33
C LEU A 89 -6.89 13.02 -19.91
N LEU A 90 -7.33 13.54 -18.75
CA LEU A 90 -6.85 14.81 -18.22
C LEU A 90 -5.40 14.71 -17.69
N ARG A 91 -4.98 13.53 -17.24
CA ARG A 91 -3.62 13.21 -16.79
C ARG A 91 -2.69 12.99 -17.98
N ASN A 92 -3.18 12.45 -19.09
CA ASN A 92 -2.46 12.34 -20.36
C ASN A 92 -2.35 13.71 -21.04
N LEU A 93 -3.38 14.55 -20.95
CA LEU A 93 -3.30 15.95 -21.37
C LEU A 93 -2.34 16.75 -20.49
N ALA A 94 -2.43 16.61 -19.16
CA ALA A 94 -1.48 17.20 -18.23
C ALA A 94 -0.05 16.69 -18.51
N ARG A 95 0.13 15.40 -18.80
CA ARG A 95 1.42 14.80 -19.20
C ARG A 95 1.95 15.37 -20.52
N LEU A 96 1.08 15.59 -21.51
CA LEU A 96 1.40 16.18 -22.81
C LEU A 96 1.79 17.65 -22.69
N GLU A 97 1.11 18.41 -21.82
CA GLU A 97 1.47 19.80 -21.50
C GLU A 97 2.74 19.86 -20.63
N THR A 98 2.92 18.95 -19.66
CA THR A 98 4.16 18.80 -18.88
C THR A 98 5.27 18.08 -19.65
N THR A 99 5.10 17.66 -20.90
CA THR A 99 6.24 17.25 -21.75
C THR A 99 6.76 18.43 -22.57
N ARG A 100 5.94 19.47 -22.78
CA ARG A 100 6.34 20.75 -23.39
C ARG A 100 7.07 21.66 -22.42
N VAL A 101 6.79 21.52 -21.12
CA VAL A 101 7.58 22.09 -20.03
C VAL A 101 8.30 20.94 -19.38
N HIS A 102 9.61 20.77 -19.58
CA HIS A 102 10.37 19.78 -18.79
C HIS A 102 10.08 20.04 -17.30
N PRO A 103 9.33 19.16 -16.61
CA PRO A 103 9.28 19.28 -15.17
C PRO A 103 10.70 18.99 -14.73
N PRO A 104 11.26 19.74 -13.78
CA PRO A 104 12.42 19.21 -13.09
C PRO A 104 12.03 17.81 -12.58
N GLN A 105 12.99 16.90 -12.47
CA GLN A 105 12.81 15.56 -11.88
C GLN A 105 12.36 15.60 -10.40
N SER A 106 11.80 16.71 -9.93
CA SER A 106 11.43 17.06 -8.57
C SER A 106 10.00 17.63 -8.54
N GLY A 107 9.13 17.05 -7.72
CA GLY A 107 7.76 17.53 -7.53
C GLY A 107 6.78 16.46 -7.05
N GLN A 108 7.16 15.18 -7.01
CA GLN A 108 6.29 14.14 -6.45
C GLN A 108 6.15 14.32 -4.94
N ALA A 109 7.25 14.68 -4.27
CA ALA A 109 7.25 14.98 -2.84
C ALA A 109 6.34 16.16 -2.51
N LEU A 110 6.36 17.22 -3.34
CA LEU A 110 5.43 18.33 -3.22
C LEU A 110 3.98 17.90 -3.46
N CYS A 111 3.72 17.09 -4.49
CA CYS A 111 2.39 16.56 -4.77
C CYS A 111 1.84 15.71 -3.61
N GLU A 112 2.63 14.77 -3.07
CA GLU A 112 2.23 13.94 -1.93
C GLU A 112 2.00 14.79 -0.67
N TRP A 113 2.87 15.77 -0.41
CA TRP A 113 2.68 16.69 0.71
C TRP A 113 1.41 17.55 0.56
N LEU A 114 1.10 18.06 -0.64
CA LEU A 114 -0.15 18.77 -0.90
C LEU A 114 -1.37 17.85 -0.73
N ASN A 115 -1.29 16.61 -1.23
CA ASN A 115 -2.34 15.61 -1.09
C ASN A 115 -2.59 15.21 0.37
N SER A 116 -1.57 15.27 1.23
CA SER A 116 -1.71 14.97 2.66
C SER A 116 -2.62 15.95 3.41
N ARG A 117 -2.84 17.15 2.84
CA ARG A 117 -3.70 18.19 3.41
C ARG A 117 -5.16 18.07 3.00
N LYS A 118 -5.50 17.00 2.28
CA LYS A 118 -6.86 16.72 1.86
C LYS A 118 -7.68 16.29 3.08
N ASP A 119 -8.60 17.14 3.52
CA ASP A 119 -9.52 16.82 4.60
C ASP A 119 -10.87 16.35 4.02
N ASN A 120 -11.37 15.20 4.47
CA ASN A 120 -12.61 14.58 3.98
C ASN A 120 -12.77 14.54 2.45
N GLY A 121 -11.65 14.39 1.71
CA GLY A 121 -11.69 14.33 0.27
C GLY A 121 -11.71 15.69 -0.46
N GLN A 122 -11.63 16.82 0.25
CA GLN A 122 -11.53 18.15 -0.34
C GLN A 122 -10.12 18.73 -0.25
N TYR A 123 -9.68 19.40 -1.32
CA TYR A 123 -8.41 20.10 -1.32
C TYR A 123 -8.53 21.43 -0.56
N PRO A 124 -7.45 21.89 0.11
CA PRO A 124 -7.40 23.24 0.67
C PRO A 124 -7.70 24.28 -0.42
N SER A 125 -8.38 25.38 -0.04
CA SER A 125 -8.62 26.46 -0.99
C SER A 125 -7.30 27.15 -1.35
N ALA A 126 -7.26 27.86 -2.47
CA ALA A 126 -6.07 28.63 -2.87
C ALA A 126 -5.61 29.62 -1.78
N ARG A 127 -6.55 30.13 -0.97
CA ARG A 127 -6.25 31.02 0.16
C ARG A 127 -5.55 30.29 1.30
N ASP A 128 -5.96 29.06 1.60
CA ASP A 128 -5.35 28.24 2.66
C ASP A 128 -3.92 27.81 2.30
N LEU A 129 -3.62 27.70 1.00
CA LEU A 129 -2.29 27.37 0.50
C LEU A 129 -1.29 28.54 0.58
N LEU A 130 -1.76 29.79 0.55
CA LEU A 130 -0.87 30.97 0.58
C LEU A 130 -0.09 31.10 1.88
N ASP A 131 -0.71 30.75 3.01
CA ASP A 131 -0.09 30.82 4.33
C ASP A 131 0.63 29.51 4.72
N THR A 132 0.67 28.55 3.80
CA THR A 132 1.23 27.24 4.09
C THR A 132 2.75 27.23 3.89
N HIS A 133 3.49 26.91 4.95
CA HIS A 133 4.92 26.66 4.86
C HIS A 133 5.23 25.30 4.22
N VAL A 134 5.77 25.31 3.01
CA VAL A 134 6.26 24.11 2.31
C VAL A 134 7.59 23.68 2.93
N PRO A 135 7.79 22.39 3.29
CA PRO A 135 9.08 21.90 3.74
C PRO A 135 10.01 21.74 2.53
N VAL A 136 10.63 22.84 2.08
CA VAL A 136 11.43 22.90 0.85
C VAL A 136 12.48 21.80 0.83
N ASP A 137 13.25 21.65 1.92
CA ASP A 137 14.30 20.64 2.03
C ASP A 137 13.77 19.22 1.73
N LEU A 138 12.62 18.86 2.28
CA LEU A 138 11.99 17.55 2.07
C LEU A 138 11.47 17.35 0.64
N VAL A 139 10.87 18.40 0.05
CA VAL A 139 10.26 18.28 -1.29
C VAL A 139 11.27 18.38 -2.43
N THR A 140 12.49 18.84 -2.14
CA THR A 140 13.61 18.87 -3.09
C THR A 140 14.61 17.74 -2.87
N ASP A 141 14.43 16.92 -1.85
CA ASP A 141 15.34 15.83 -1.52
C ASP A 141 15.22 14.68 -2.54
N SER A 142 16.36 14.32 -3.15
CA SER A 142 16.44 13.29 -4.18
C SER A 142 16.22 11.86 -3.65
N GLU A 143 16.63 11.58 -2.42
CA GLU A 143 16.37 10.29 -1.77
C GLU A 143 14.87 10.12 -1.52
N VAL A 144 14.22 11.18 -1.03
CA VAL A 144 12.77 11.21 -0.82
C VAL A 144 12.01 10.98 -2.12
N GLU A 145 12.39 11.66 -3.21
CA GLU A 145 11.80 11.44 -4.53
C GLU A 145 11.95 9.98 -5.01
N SER A 146 13.12 9.36 -4.83
CA SER A 146 13.35 7.95 -5.19
C SER A 146 12.49 6.97 -4.37
N LEU A 147 12.37 7.20 -3.06
CA LEU A 147 11.50 6.40 -2.19
C LEU A 147 10.02 6.57 -2.58
N LEU A 148 9.59 7.79 -2.91
CA LEU A 148 8.24 8.05 -3.35
C LEU A 148 7.94 7.40 -4.70
N GLU A 149 8.90 7.36 -5.62
CA GLU A 149 8.75 6.64 -6.88
C GLU A 149 8.47 5.15 -6.63
N THR A 150 9.22 4.50 -5.72
CA THR A 150 8.98 3.11 -5.30
C THR A 150 7.56 2.93 -4.75
N VAL A 151 7.07 3.87 -3.93
CA VAL A 151 5.69 3.84 -3.42
C VAL A 151 4.68 3.98 -4.56
N GLN A 152 4.91 4.88 -5.52
CA GLN A 152 4.02 5.04 -6.66
C GLN A 152 4.00 3.83 -7.57
N GLU A 153 5.15 3.19 -7.80
CA GLU A 153 5.24 1.93 -8.54
C GLU A 153 4.41 0.84 -7.87
N GLY A 154 4.53 0.67 -6.55
CA GLY A 154 3.67 -0.25 -5.79
C GLY A 154 2.17 0.07 -5.95
N ARG A 155 1.78 1.34 -5.85
CA ARG A 155 0.38 1.78 -6.06
C ARG A 155 -0.09 1.53 -7.50
N ARG A 156 0.77 1.71 -8.50
CA ARG A 156 0.46 1.44 -9.92
C ARG A 156 0.31 -0.05 -10.15
N ALA A 157 1.23 -0.87 -9.64
CA ALA A 157 1.17 -2.32 -9.74
C ALA A 157 -0.14 -2.86 -9.16
N LEU A 158 -0.51 -2.45 -7.93
CA LEU A 158 -1.79 -2.82 -7.32
C LEU A 158 -2.99 -2.41 -8.17
N ARG A 159 -3.02 -1.17 -8.68
CA ARG A 159 -4.12 -0.70 -9.54
C ARG A 159 -4.22 -1.51 -10.84
N THR A 160 -3.09 -1.74 -11.52
CA THR A 160 -3.05 -2.52 -12.76
C THR A 160 -3.51 -3.96 -12.53
N THR A 161 -2.99 -4.61 -11.48
CA THR A 161 -3.39 -5.97 -11.11
C THR A 161 -4.88 -6.02 -10.77
N MET A 162 -5.39 -5.09 -9.94
CA MET A 162 -6.80 -5.05 -9.59
C MET A 162 -7.72 -4.80 -10.79
N SER A 163 -7.36 -3.89 -11.70
CA SER A 163 -8.13 -3.68 -12.93
C SER A 163 -8.13 -4.89 -13.87
N GLY A 164 -7.08 -5.72 -13.82
CA GLY A 164 -7.01 -6.96 -14.58
C GLY A 164 -7.89 -8.07 -13.99
N ILE A 165 -7.88 -8.25 -12.67
CA ILE A 165 -8.65 -9.31 -12.00
C ILE A 165 -10.13 -8.90 -11.82
N LEU A 166 -10.42 -7.61 -11.61
CA LEU A 166 -11.76 -7.06 -11.52
C LEU A 166 -12.00 -6.02 -12.62
N PRO A 167 -12.17 -6.46 -13.88
CA PRO A 167 -12.44 -5.56 -14.98
C PRO A 167 -13.86 -4.98 -14.90
N ASN A 168 -14.13 -3.95 -15.70
CA ASN A 168 -15.47 -3.41 -15.85
C ASN A 168 -16.40 -4.48 -16.44
N VAL A 169 -17.44 -4.86 -15.70
CA VAL A 169 -18.42 -5.91 -16.05
C VAL A 169 -19.25 -5.60 -17.30
N PHE A 170 -19.28 -4.35 -17.77
CA PHE A 170 -19.94 -3.95 -19.01
C PHE A 170 -18.97 -3.83 -20.20
N GLY A 171 -17.69 -4.17 -20.02
CA GLY A 171 -16.65 -4.07 -21.04
C GLY A 171 -16.54 -5.28 -21.98
N SER A 172 -17.24 -6.37 -21.69
CA SER A 172 -17.17 -7.66 -22.41
C SER A 172 -17.73 -7.64 -23.84
N GLY A 173 -18.53 -6.63 -24.19
CA GLY A 173 -19.22 -6.53 -25.47
C GLY A 173 -20.50 -7.37 -25.56
N GLU A 174 -20.92 -8.03 -24.48
CA GLU A 174 -22.20 -8.75 -24.38
C GLU A 174 -23.38 -7.77 -24.48
N ARG A 175 -24.41 -8.14 -25.25
CA ARG A 175 -25.54 -7.24 -25.56
C ARG A 175 -26.87 -7.76 -25.03
N ASP A 176 -26.96 -9.05 -24.69
CA ASP A 176 -28.17 -9.60 -24.07
C ASP A 176 -28.14 -9.47 -22.55
N VAL A 177 -29.32 -9.18 -21.98
CA VAL A 177 -29.51 -8.96 -20.54
C VAL A 177 -29.13 -10.19 -19.72
N GLN A 178 -29.38 -11.39 -20.22
CA GLN A 178 -29.03 -12.61 -19.49
C GLN A 178 -27.53 -12.87 -19.50
N GLY A 179 -26.86 -12.57 -20.62
CA GLY A 179 -25.39 -12.63 -20.73
C GLY A 179 -24.73 -11.68 -19.73
N VAL A 180 -25.13 -10.41 -19.73
CA VAL A 180 -24.62 -9.39 -18.78
C VAL A 180 -24.87 -9.79 -17.32
N ARG A 181 -26.05 -10.35 -17.01
CA ARG A 181 -26.34 -10.85 -15.65
C ARG A 181 -25.41 -11.97 -15.21
N ASN A 182 -25.05 -12.87 -16.12
CA ASN A 182 -24.12 -13.94 -15.82
C ASN A 182 -22.71 -13.41 -15.59
N GLU A 183 -22.24 -12.48 -16.43
CA GLU A 183 -20.94 -11.82 -16.26
C GLU A 183 -20.83 -11.10 -14.92
N ILE A 184 -21.88 -10.36 -14.53
CA ILE A 184 -21.94 -9.71 -13.21
C ILE A 184 -21.83 -10.74 -12.08
N ARG A 185 -22.50 -11.90 -12.19
CA ARG A 185 -22.40 -12.95 -11.16
C ARG A 185 -21.00 -13.54 -11.06
N PHE A 186 -20.34 -13.79 -12.19
CA PHE A 186 -18.96 -14.29 -12.20
C PHE A 186 -18.01 -13.27 -11.59
N ALA A 187 -18.08 -12.01 -12.03
CA ALA A 187 -17.26 -10.93 -11.49
C ALA A 187 -17.50 -10.70 -9.99
N ALA A 188 -18.76 -10.82 -9.52
CA ALA A 188 -19.07 -10.71 -8.09
C ALA A 188 -18.46 -11.85 -7.26
N HIS A 189 -18.45 -13.08 -7.80
CA HIS A 189 -17.81 -14.21 -7.13
C HIS A 189 -16.29 -14.03 -7.07
N GLU A 190 -15.68 -13.62 -8.18
CA GLU A 190 -14.24 -13.33 -8.26
C GLU A 190 -13.85 -12.19 -7.30
N ALA A 191 -14.64 -11.11 -7.25
CA ALA A 191 -14.46 -10.01 -6.29
C ALA A 191 -14.53 -10.49 -4.84
N GLY A 192 -15.46 -11.39 -4.52
CA GLY A 192 -15.56 -12.00 -3.20
C GLY A 192 -14.29 -12.76 -2.82
N LEU A 193 -13.76 -13.58 -3.73
CA LEU A 193 -12.53 -14.35 -3.50
C LEU A 193 -11.31 -13.45 -3.32
N ILE A 194 -11.14 -12.43 -4.18
CA ILE A 194 -10.04 -11.46 -4.06
C ILE A 194 -10.14 -10.67 -2.76
N GLY A 195 -11.36 -10.27 -2.37
CA GLY A 195 -11.60 -9.60 -1.10
C GLY A 195 -11.07 -10.41 0.07
N GLU A 196 -11.34 -11.71 0.11
CA GLU A 196 -10.81 -12.61 1.14
C GLU A 196 -9.28 -12.79 1.05
N LEU A 197 -8.70 -12.80 -0.15
CA LEU A 197 -7.24 -12.91 -0.33
C LEU A 197 -6.47 -11.65 0.10
N VAL A 198 -7.06 -10.47 -0.10
CA VAL A 198 -6.44 -9.17 0.22
C VAL A 198 -6.71 -8.77 1.67
N ARG A 199 -7.78 -9.26 2.31
CA ARG A 199 -8.13 -8.94 3.70
C ARG A 199 -6.99 -9.13 4.72
N PRO A 200 -6.16 -10.20 4.67
CA PRO A 200 -5.00 -10.34 5.55
C PRO A 200 -3.93 -9.26 5.36
N LEU A 201 -3.96 -8.50 4.26
CA LEU A 201 -3.03 -7.39 4.05
C LEU A 201 -3.42 -6.13 4.82
N ASP A 202 -4.65 -6.02 5.35
CA ASP A 202 -5.06 -4.88 6.18
C ASP A 202 -4.51 -4.97 7.60
N ASP A 203 -4.50 -6.19 8.16
CA ASP A 203 -3.97 -6.46 9.49
C ASP A 203 -2.41 -6.52 9.50
N PRO A 204 -1.73 -5.67 10.28
CA PRO A 204 -0.27 -5.68 10.40
C PRO A 204 0.30 -7.03 10.87
N ILE A 205 -0.41 -7.75 11.74
CA ILE A 205 0.04 -9.06 12.26
C ILE A 205 0.00 -10.09 11.15
N SER A 206 -1.09 -10.14 10.40
CA SER A 206 -1.21 -10.97 9.21
C SER A 206 -0.13 -10.62 8.19
N ARG A 207 0.11 -9.34 7.87
CA ARG A 207 1.24 -8.94 6.99
C ARG A 207 2.59 -9.47 7.49
N ALA A 208 2.86 -9.41 8.80
CA ALA A 208 4.08 -9.95 9.38
C ALA A 208 4.17 -11.49 9.22
N GLU A 209 3.08 -12.23 9.44
CA GLU A 209 3.00 -13.68 9.22
C GLU A 209 3.40 -14.10 7.78
N TRP A 210 3.09 -13.27 6.79
CA TRP A 210 3.38 -13.56 5.38
C TRP A 210 4.76 -13.08 4.92
N SER A 211 5.30 -12.03 5.54
CA SER A 211 6.41 -11.29 4.94
C SER A 211 7.67 -11.16 5.79
N PHE A 212 7.57 -11.28 7.11
CA PHE A 212 8.74 -11.11 7.97
C PHE A 212 9.67 -12.33 7.91
N PRO A 213 10.91 -12.20 8.41
CA PRO A 213 11.78 -13.34 8.67
C PRO A 213 11.05 -14.41 9.49
N HIS A 214 11.31 -15.68 9.17
CA HIS A 214 10.55 -16.83 9.65
C HIS A 214 10.28 -16.80 11.16
N HIS A 215 11.28 -16.40 11.96
CA HIS A 215 11.15 -16.34 13.41
C HIS A 215 9.98 -15.45 13.88
N ALA A 216 9.89 -14.22 13.36
CA ALA A 216 8.81 -13.29 13.72
C ALA A 216 7.48 -13.65 13.03
N ALA A 217 7.56 -14.16 11.80
CA ALA A 217 6.38 -14.58 11.04
C ALA A 217 5.65 -15.76 11.68
N ALA A 218 6.39 -16.79 12.12
CA ALA A 218 5.82 -17.95 12.81
C ALA A 218 5.19 -17.56 14.16
N LEU A 219 5.80 -16.64 14.91
CA LEU A 219 5.22 -16.10 16.15
C LEU A 219 3.94 -15.28 15.90
N SER A 220 3.90 -14.53 14.78
CA SER A 220 2.69 -13.81 14.35
C SER A 220 1.53 -14.77 14.09
N ARG A 221 1.82 -15.88 13.38
CA ARG A 221 0.84 -16.97 13.18
C ARG A 221 0.39 -17.60 14.49
N ARG A 222 1.33 -17.95 15.38
CA ARG A 222 1.03 -18.57 16.69
C ARG A 222 0.05 -17.69 17.48
N TYR A 223 0.25 -16.37 17.50
CA TYR A 223 -0.72 -15.45 18.09
C TYR A 223 -2.07 -15.46 17.36
N ARG A 224 -2.08 -15.31 16.03
CA ARG A 224 -3.33 -15.21 15.24
C ARG A 224 -4.24 -16.43 15.40
N VAL A 225 -3.68 -17.62 15.52
CA VAL A 225 -4.46 -18.86 15.69
C VAL A 225 -4.83 -19.16 17.14
N SER A 226 -4.31 -18.40 18.10
CA SER A 226 -4.62 -18.57 19.52
C SER A 226 -6.02 -18.07 19.82
N THR A 227 -6.83 -18.90 20.48
CA THR A 227 -8.23 -18.57 20.80
C THR A 227 -8.40 -18.20 22.27
N HIS A 228 -7.63 -18.84 23.16
CA HIS A 228 -7.74 -18.61 24.61
C HIS A 228 -7.00 -17.34 25.03
N PRO A 229 -7.54 -16.48 25.93
CA PRO A 229 -6.88 -15.24 26.36
C PRO A 229 -5.46 -15.43 26.90
N ALA A 230 -5.21 -16.52 27.63
CA ALA A 230 -3.88 -16.87 28.13
C ALA A 230 -2.86 -17.12 26.99
N GLU A 231 -3.27 -17.88 25.98
CA GLU A 231 -2.44 -18.20 24.80
C GLU A 231 -2.22 -16.96 23.95
N ARG A 232 -3.27 -16.15 23.74
CA ARG A 232 -3.16 -14.88 23.02
C ARG A 232 -2.16 -13.94 23.71
N LYS A 233 -2.25 -13.80 25.03
CA LYS A 233 -1.30 -12.99 25.81
C LYS A 233 0.13 -13.51 25.68
N ASP A 234 0.35 -14.81 25.87
CA ASP A 234 1.67 -15.44 25.72
C ASP A 234 2.20 -15.28 24.29
N GLY A 235 1.35 -15.47 23.28
CA GLY A 235 1.67 -15.27 21.87
C GLY A 235 2.11 -13.86 21.56
N LEU A 236 1.43 -12.83 22.08
CA LEU A 236 1.85 -11.43 21.93
C LEU A 236 3.20 -11.15 22.62
N LEU A 237 3.40 -11.67 23.82
CA LEU A 237 4.67 -11.50 24.54
C LEU A 237 5.83 -12.18 23.80
N LYS A 238 5.63 -13.41 23.33
CA LYS A 238 6.62 -14.14 22.52
C LYS A 238 6.87 -13.45 21.20
N LEU A 239 5.85 -12.90 20.54
CA LEU A 239 6.03 -12.11 19.31
C LEU A 239 6.88 -10.87 19.56
N GLY A 240 6.63 -10.13 20.65
CA GLY A 240 7.48 -9.00 21.05
C GLY A 240 8.93 -9.40 21.30
N GLU A 241 9.17 -10.49 22.02
CA GLU A 241 10.52 -11.02 22.26
C GLU A 241 11.18 -11.52 20.96
N GLY A 242 10.41 -12.15 20.07
CA GLY A 242 10.87 -12.62 18.76
C GLY A 242 11.26 -11.48 17.83
N LEU A 243 10.50 -10.38 17.80
CA LEU A 243 10.87 -9.16 17.07
C LEU A 243 12.17 -8.58 17.63
N ALA A 244 12.29 -8.48 18.95
CA ALA A 244 13.52 -8.02 19.59
C ALA A 244 14.71 -8.94 19.25
N ARG A 245 14.50 -10.26 19.22
CA ARG A 245 15.52 -11.24 18.86
C ARG A 245 15.97 -11.12 17.41
N VAL A 246 15.05 -10.99 16.45
CA VAL A 246 15.38 -10.78 15.02
C VAL A 246 16.23 -9.52 14.85
N LEU A 247 15.77 -8.38 15.39
CA LEU A 247 16.51 -7.12 15.32
C LEU A 247 17.85 -7.19 16.06
N GLY A 248 17.85 -7.85 17.23
CA GLY A 248 19.03 -8.02 18.07
C GLY A 248 20.10 -8.89 17.43
N VAL A 249 19.72 -9.93 16.68
CA VAL A 249 20.67 -10.74 15.88
C VAL A 249 21.29 -9.88 14.78
N LEU A 250 20.50 -9.10 14.03
CA LEU A 250 21.02 -8.17 13.03
C LEU A 250 22.01 -7.18 13.65
N ALA A 251 21.64 -6.56 14.77
CA ALA A 251 22.50 -5.62 15.49
C ALA A 251 23.75 -6.26 16.07
N LEU A 252 23.66 -7.48 16.59
CA LEU A 252 24.81 -8.22 17.10
C LEU A 252 25.80 -8.54 15.97
N THR A 253 25.30 -8.92 14.79
CA THR A 253 26.14 -9.15 13.61
C THR A 253 26.91 -7.90 13.21
N GLU A 254 26.27 -6.73 13.22
CA GLU A 254 26.95 -5.46 12.89
C GLU A 254 27.97 -5.06 13.97
N LEU A 255 27.63 -5.18 15.26
CA LEU A 255 28.56 -4.95 16.37
C LEU A 255 29.79 -5.87 16.28
N ALA A 256 29.58 -7.15 16.00
CA ALA A 256 30.65 -8.13 15.90
C ALA A 256 31.49 -7.93 14.64
N ALA A 257 30.91 -7.41 13.55
CA ALA A 257 31.67 -7.08 12.34
C ALA A 257 32.63 -5.91 12.57
N SER A 258 32.25 -4.91 13.37
CA SER A 258 33.12 -3.75 13.67
C SER A 258 34.16 -4.04 14.74
N ASN A 259 33.78 -4.71 15.83
CA ASN A 259 34.59 -4.81 17.06
C ASN A 259 34.90 -6.27 17.48
N GLY A 260 34.55 -7.25 16.66
CA GLY A 260 34.60 -8.68 17.01
C GLY A 260 33.55 -9.09 18.04
N PHE A 261 33.35 -10.40 18.24
CA PHE A 261 32.45 -10.91 19.27
C PHE A 261 33.12 -10.84 20.67
N SER A 262 33.20 -9.62 21.21
CA SER A 262 33.96 -9.30 22.41
C SER A 262 33.46 -9.99 23.69
N ARG A 263 34.33 -10.11 24.70
CA ARG A 263 33.98 -10.66 26.02
C ARG A 263 32.79 -9.95 26.68
N LYS A 264 32.63 -8.63 26.45
CA LYS A 264 31.51 -7.84 26.96
C LYS A 264 30.18 -8.26 26.32
N LEU A 265 30.18 -8.50 25.01
CA LEU A 265 29.02 -9.02 24.28
C LEU A 265 28.70 -10.45 24.75
N ARG A 266 29.69 -11.35 24.76
CA ARG A 266 29.51 -12.75 25.22
C ARG A 266 28.92 -12.85 26.62
N LYS A 267 29.38 -12.00 27.55
CA LYS A 267 28.89 -11.97 28.95
C LYS A 267 27.37 -11.78 29.05
N GLN A 268 26.74 -11.08 28.11
CA GLN A 268 25.29 -10.86 28.11
C GLN A 268 24.48 -12.13 27.79
N PHE A 269 25.13 -13.14 27.21
CA PHE A 269 24.51 -14.42 26.84
C PHE A 269 24.85 -15.56 27.81
N ARG A 270 25.56 -15.29 28.91
CA ARG A 270 26.04 -16.33 29.85
C ARG A 270 24.92 -17.15 30.49
N THR A 271 23.73 -16.58 30.64
CA THR A 271 22.57 -17.24 31.27
C THR A 271 21.44 -17.50 30.27
N GLY A 272 21.75 -17.48 28.97
CA GLY A 272 20.76 -17.47 27.90
C GLY A 272 20.26 -16.06 27.57
N ALA A 273 19.87 -15.88 26.31
CA ALA A 273 19.37 -14.62 25.78
C ALA A 273 17.96 -14.41 26.30
N THR A 274 17.71 -13.21 26.82
CA THR A 274 16.38 -12.78 27.23
C THR A 274 15.94 -11.63 26.34
N PHE A 275 14.65 -11.28 26.40
CA PHE A 275 14.15 -10.02 25.85
C PHE A 275 15.07 -8.83 26.21
N GLY A 276 15.48 -8.70 27.47
CA GLY A 276 16.37 -7.61 27.90
C GLY A 276 17.75 -7.64 27.24
N THR A 277 18.29 -8.83 26.99
CA THR A 277 19.58 -9.02 26.29
C THR A 277 19.53 -8.39 24.90
N TRP A 278 18.48 -8.66 24.13
CA TRP A 278 18.35 -8.13 22.77
C TRP A 278 18.14 -6.61 22.72
N LEU A 279 17.35 -6.08 23.65
CA LEU A 279 17.18 -4.64 23.78
C LEU A 279 18.49 -3.91 24.13
N TRP A 280 19.31 -4.53 25.00
CA TRP A 280 20.63 -4.01 25.32
C TRP A 280 21.56 -4.01 24.12
N ILE A 281 21.51 -5.04 23.28
CA ILE A 281 22.29 -5.11 22.02
C ILE A 281 21.90 -3.97 21.08
N LEU A 282 20.59 -3.71 20.91
CA LEU A 282 20.11 -2.60 20.10
C LEU A 282 20.60 -1.24 20.62
N ASP A 283 20.55 -1.02 21.93
CA ASP A 283 21.08 0.20 22.55
C ASP A 283 22.61 0.32 22.37
N ARG A 284 23.31 -0.83 22.36
CA ARG A 284 24.76 -0.85 22.20
C ARG A 284 25.20 -0.42 20.81
N LEU A 285 24.54 -0.92 19.76
CA LEU A 285 24.83 -0.58 18.36
C LEU A 285 24.84 0.95 18.16
N GLU A 286 23.81 1.62 18.65
CA GLU A 286 23.68 3.07 18.56
C GLU A 286 24.72 3.78 19.44
N SER A 287 24.95 3.32 20.68
CA SER A 287 25.93 3.95 21.58
C SER A 287 27.36 3.91 21.04
N GLU A 288 27.68 2.94 20.18
CA GLU A 288 28.97 2.80 19.51
C GLU A 288 29.04 3.59 18.20
N GLY A 289 27.94 4.22 17.75
CA GLY A 289 27.91 5.04 16.54
C GLY A 289 28.17 4.27 15.25
N ILE A 290 27.89 2.96 15.25
CA ILE A 290 28.14 2.10 14.09
C ILE A 290 27.06 2.35 13.03
N ALA A 291 27.47 2.67 11.80
CA ALA A 291 26.58 2.69 10.65
C ALA A 291 26.36 1.24 10.16
N PRO A 292 25.15 0.66 10.34
CA PRO A 292 24.90 -0.73 9.94
C PRO A 292 24.84 -0.85 8.41
N ARG A 293 25.31 -1.99 7.88
CA ARG A 293 25.14 -2.34 6.45
C ARG A 293 23.66 -2.58 6.13
N VAL A 294 22.92 -3.15 7.08
CA VAL A 294 21.46 -3.13 7.06
C VAL A 294 20.97 -1.74 7.50
N GLN A 295 20.92 -0.79 6.56
CA GLN A 295 20.67 0.62 6.85
C GLN A 295 19.38 0.88 7.65
N GLN A 296 18.33 0.09 7.39
CA GLN A 296 17.05 0.22 8.09
C GLN A 296 17.16 -0.04 9.60
N LEU A 297 18.21 -0.74 10.04
CA LEU A 297 18.48 -0.98 11.45
C LEU A 297 18.82 0.32 12.21
N ALA A 298 19.36 1.34 11.53
CA ALA A 298 19.57 2.66 12.11
C ALA A 298 18.23 3.31 12.54
N THR A 299 17.15 3.01 11.82
CA THR A 299 15.82 3.61 12.05
C THR A 299 15.03 3.00 13.21
N VAL A 300 15.56 1.97 13.89
CA VAL A 300 14.86 1.24 14.97
C VAL A 300 14.46 2.14 16.14
N ARG A 301 15.21 3.22 16.37
CA ARG A 301 14.91 4.25 17.38
C ARG A 301 14.21 5.50 16.82
N ASP A 302 14.11 5.61 15.51
CA ASP A 302 13.50 6.75 14.80
C ASP A 302 11.98 6.61 14.72
N ARG A 303 11.37 6.86 13.54
CA ARG A 303 9.91 6.94 13.39
C ARG A 303 9.23 5.65 13.86
N GLY A 304 8.29 5.78 14.80
CA GLY A 304 7.60 4.65 15.43
C GLY A 304 8.31 4.08 16.66
N ASN A 305 9.61 4.36 16.84
CA ASN A 305 10.45 4.00 17.99
C ASN A 305 10.24 2.54 18.44
N ALA A 306 10.55 1.61 17.54
CA ALA A 306 10.43 0.17 17.77
C ALA A 306 11.16 -0.24 19.06
N ARG A 307 12.33 0.34 19.33
CA ARG A 307 13.09 0.08 20.56
C ARG A 307 12.30 0.43 21.82
N ALA A 308 11.66 1.59 21.89
CA ALA A 308 10.85 1.98 23.04
C ALA A 308 9.59 1.12 23.16
N LEU A 309 8.90 0.84 22.04
CA LEU A 309 7.73 -0.04 22.02
C LEU A 309 8.03 -1.43 22.57
N LEU A 310 9.13 -2.05 22.11
CA LEU A 310 9.59 -3.33 22.62
C LEU A 310 9.99 -3.27 24.10
N GLY A 311 10.53 -2.13 24.56
CA GLY A 311 10.76 -1.86 25.98
C GLY A 311 9.48 -1.88 26.80
N HIS A 312 8.43 -1.19 26.34
CA HIS A 312 7.12 -1.20 27.00
C HIS A 312 6.50 -2.59 27.05
N ILE A 313 6.62 -3.38 25.97
CA ILE A 313 6.15 -4.77 25.93
C ILE A 313 6.91 -5.63 26.96
N LYS A 314 8.24 -5.50 27.03
CA LYS A 314 9.07 -6.19 28.04
C LYS A 314 8.67 -5.79 29.46
N ASP A 315 8.43 -4.51 29.71
CA ASP A 315 8.06 -4.04 31.05
C ASP A 315 6.66 -4.54 31.45
N PHE A 316 5.72 -4.59 30.49
CA PHE A 316 4.42 -5.24 30.67
C PHE A 316 4.57 -6.72 31.04
N ARG A 317 5.45 -7.47 30.34
CA ARG A 317 5.79 -8.85 30.68
C ARG A 317 6.23 -8.95 32.15
N ASN A 318 7.19 -8.14 32.56
CA ASN A 318 7.75 -8.17 33.92
C ASN A 318 6.70 -7.88 34.98
N THR A 319 5.92 -6.81 34.82
CA THR A 319 4.83 -6.46 35.76
C THR A 319 3.81 -7.59 35.85
N SER A 320 3.48 -8.21 34.72
CA SER A 320 2.48 -9.27 34.67
C SER A 320 2.96 -10.63 35.21
N HIS A 321 4.27 -10.92 35.19
CA HIS A 321 4.86 -12.09 35.85
C HIS A 321 4.88 -11.98 37.37
N HIS A 322 4.92 -10.76 37.92
CA HIS A 322 4.87 -10.53 39.37
C HIS A 322 3.45 -10.58 39.95
N ALA A 323 2.42 -10.70 39.12
CA ALA A 323 1.05 -10.94 39.58
C ALA A 323 0.91 -12.42 40.01
N HIS A 324 1.07 -12.70 41.29
CA HIS A 324 0.93 -14.05 41.85
C HIS A 324 -0.52 -14.56 41.79
N GLY A 325 -0.73 -15.81 41.34
CA GLY A 325 -2.01 -16.53 41.41
C GLY A 325 -2.63 -16.89 40.05
N VAL A 326 -3.62 -17.78 40.06
CA VAL A 326 -4.43 -18.12 38.87
C VAL A 326 -5.28 -16.91 38.49
N ARG A 327 -5.00 -16.29 37.35
CA ARG A 327 -5.72 -15.11 36.86
C ARG A 327 -7.01 -15.51 36.15
N ALA A 328 -8.07 -14.76 36.39
CA ALA A 328 -9.35 -14.96 35.70
C ALA A 328 -9.25 -14.59 34.21
N SER A 329 -10.01 -15.28 33.35
CA SER A 329 -9.94 -15.11 31.90
C SER A 329 -10.24 -13.67 31.44
N HIS A 330 -11.12 -12.93 32.13
CA HIS A 330 -11.40 -11.52 31.79
C HIS A 330 -10.18 -10.62 32.02
N GLN A 331 -9.41 -10.85 33.09
CA GLN A 331 -8.20 -10.08 33.37
C GLN A 331 -7.11 -10.35 32.32
N LEU A 332 -7.07 -11.58 31.78
CA LEU A 332 -6.16 -11.92 30.69
C LEU A 332 -6.62 -11.31 29.36
N ALA A 333 -7.93 -11.21 29.13
CA ALA A 333 -8.48 -10.52 27.96
C ALA A 333 -8.16 -9.01 28.00
N GLU A 334 -8.33 -8.35 29.16
CA GLU A 334 -7.92 -6.95 29.37
C GLU A 334 -6.41 -6.75 29.13
N ASP A 335 -5.57 -7.68 29.58
CA ASP A 335 -4.14 -7.65 29.30
C ASP A 335 -3.86 -7.73 27.79
N VAL A 336 -4.58 -8.60 27.06
CA VAL A 336 -4.45 -8.73 25.59
C VAL A 336 -4.86 -7.43 24.90
N GLU A 337 -6.01 -6.86 25.26
CA GLU A 337 -6.51 -5.59 24.69
C GLU A 337 -5.53 -4.43 24.91
N ARG A 338 -4.82 -4.42 26.04
CA ARG A 338 -3.78 -3.42 26.34
C ARG A 338 -2.49 -3.69 25.59
N LEU A 339 -2.10 -4.95 25.42
CA LEU A 339 -0.81 -5.35 24.85
C LEU A 339 -0.81 -5.33 23.32
N GLU A 340 -1.89 -5.76 22.68
CA GLU A 340 -2.01 -5.90 21.23
C GLU A 340 -1.69 -4.60 20.47
N PRO A 341 -2.20 -3.41 20.85
CA PRO A 341 -1.85 -2.16 20.18
C PRO A 341 -0.35 -1.84 20.22
N HIS A 342 0.36 -2.21 21.29
CA HIS A 342 1.81 -2.02 21.38
C HIS A 342 2.56 -2.93 20.40
N ILE A 343 2.12 -4.17 20.25
CA ILE A 343 2.67 -5.13 19.29
C ILE A 343 2.39 -4.68 17.85
N VAL A 344 1.16 -4.26 17.54
CA VAL A 344 0.79 -3.77 16.20
C VAL A 344 1.64 -2.55 15.82
N ARG A 345 1.85 -1.61 16.75
CA ARG A 345 2.75 -0.47 16.55
C ARG A 345 4.20 -0.91 16.36
N ALA A 346 4.67 -1.90 17.13
CA ALA A 346 6.03 -2.40 17.01
C ALA A 346 6.26 -3.04 15.64
N ILE A 347 5.34 -3.91 15.18
CA ILE A 347 5.34 -4.51 13.83
C ILE A 347 5.37 -3.43 12.75
N SER A 348 4.52 -2.41 12.89
CA SER A 348 4.45 -1.31 11.93
C SER A 348 5.75 -0.50 11.89
N ALA A 349 6.40 -0.28 13.05
CA ALA A 349 7.68 0.41 13.13
C ALA A 349 8.85 -0.38 12.51
N VAL A 350 8.68 -1.69 12.34
CA VAL A 350 9.70 -2.57 11.73
C VAL A 350 9.20 -3.21 10.43
N SER A 351 8.23 -2.58 9.76
CA SER A 351 7.64 -3.12 8.52
C SER A 351 8.66 -3.30 7.40
N TRP A 352 9.80 -2.62 7.48
CA TRP A 352 10.92 -2.82 6.56
C TRP A 352 11.47 -4.24 6.59
N LEU A 353 11.26 -5.02 7.68
CA LEU A 353 11.59 -6.44 7.74
C LEU A 353 10.88 -7.26 6.65
N SER A 354 9.73 -6.79 6.13
CA SER A 354 9.05 -7.41 4.98
C SER A 354 9.90 -7.39 3.70
N GLY A 355 10.81 -6.42 3.57
CA GLY A 355 11.73 -6.28 2.45
C GLY A 355 13.12 -6.89 2.72
N THR A 356 13.42 -7.25 3.97
CA THR A 356 14.71 -7.82 4.36
C THR A 356 14.75 -9.32 4.06
N GLN A 357 15.47 -9.71 3.01
CA GLN A 357 15.57 -11.11 2.59
C GLN A 357 16.61 -11.84 3.44
N TRP A 358 16.18 -12.90 4.14
CA TRP A 358 17.06 -13.82 4.85
C TRP A 358 17.19 -15.08 4.01
N ASP A 359 18.33 -15.25 3.38
CA ASP A 359 18.55 -16.34 2.44
C ASP A 359 19.58 -17.31 3.01
N TRP A 360 19.13 -18.54 3.27
CA TRP A 360 20.03 -19.63 3.60
C TRP A 360 20.60 -20.22 2.31
N VAL A 361 21.92 -20.19 2.18
CA VAL A 361 22.62 -20.66 0.98
C VAL A 361 22.91 -22.15 1.13
N GLU A 362 22.23 -22.97 0.32
CA GLU A 362 22.50 -24.41 0.24
C GLU A 362 23.74 -24.68 -0.59
N ARG A 363 23.92 -23.95 -1.69
CA ARG A 363 25.08 -24.08 -2.57
C ARG A 363 25.40 -22.78 -3.29
N CYS A 364 26.70 -22.58 -3.53
CA CYS A 364 27.25 -21.52 -4.34
C CYS A 364 28.10 -22.16 -5.44
N GLU A 365 27.62 -22.08 -6.67
CA GLU A 365 28.25 -22.71 -7.82
C GLU A 365 29.03 -21.66 -8.61
N TYR A 366 30.29 -21.94 -8.91
CA TYR A 366 31.10 -21.11 -9.80
C TYR A 366 30.64 -21.30 -11.24
N LEU A 367 30.35 -20.19 -11.95
CA LEU A 367 29.99 -20.22 -13.36
C LEU A 367 31.17 -19.80 -14.23
N ASP A 368 31.68 -18.58 -14.02
CA ASP A 368 32.81 -17.97 -14.73
C ASP A 368 33.48 -16.88 -13.87
N GLU A 369 34.44 -16.14 -14.44
CA GLU A 369 35.21 -15.11 -13.72
C GLU A 369 34.30 -14.03 -13.13
N GLY A 370 34.06 -14.11 -11.82
CA GLY A 370 33.24 -13.14 -11.09
C GLY A 370 31.75 -13.39 -11.19
N SER A 371 31.31 -14.57 -11.63
CA SER A 371 29.90 -14.97 -11.66
C SER A 371 29.66 -16.26 -10.91
N TYR A 372 28.70 -16.21 -9.99
CA TYR A 372 28.29 -17.33 -9.16
C TYR A 372 26.78 -17.51 -9.25
N ARG A 373 26.34 -18.76 -9.21
CA ARG A 373 24.95 -19.12 -9.00
C ARG A 373 24.72 -19.50 -7.54
N ILE A 374 23.82 -18.79 -6.88
CA ILE A 374 23.41 -19.06 -5.50
C ILE A 374 22.07 -19.78 -5.54
N VAL A 375 22.01 -20.95 -4.91
CA VAL A 375 20.77 -21.71 -4.72
C VAL A 375 20.56 -21.93 -3.22
N GLY A 376 19.32 -21.75 -2.77
CA GLY A 376 19.02 -21.84 -1.36
C GLY A 376 17.55 -21.70 -1.03
N LEU A 377 17.28 -21.40 0.24
CA LEU A 377 15.93 -21.22 0.78
C LEU A 377 15.77 -19.83 1.39
N ARG A 378 14.65 -19.17 1.10
CA ARG A 378 14.29 -17.88 1.67
C ARG A 378 13.52 -18.08 2.97
N LEU A 379 14.14 -17.68 4.09
CA LEU A 379 13.63 -17.85 5.46
C LEU A 379 12.54 -16.82 5.79
N ARG A 380 11.48 -16.79 5.00
CA ARG A 380 10.37 -15.84 5.09
C ARG A 380 9.05 -16.55 5.36
N GLY A 381 8.16 -15.86 6.06
CA GLY A 381 6.82 -16.34 6.33
C GLY A 381 6.77 -17.41 7.42
N SER A 382 5.56 -17.72 7.87
CA SER A 382 5.35 -18.61 9.02
C SER A 382 5.52 -20.10 8.72
N HIS A 383 5.59 -20.49 7.45
CA HIS A 383 5.66 -21.90 7.08
C HIS A 383 7.11 -22.43 7.21
N PRO A 384 7.32 -23.64 7.77
CA PRO A 384 8.66 -24.21 7.95
C PRO A 384 9.28 -24.72 6.63
N SER A 385 8.47 -25.07 5.63
CA SER A 385 8.97 -25.30 4.27
C SER A 385 9.15 -23.96 3.57
N TRP A 386 10.36 -23.43 3.65
CA TRP A 386 10.76 -22.18 3.03
C TRP A 386 10.82 -22.25 1.51
N GLU A 387 10.64 -21.12 0.84
CA GLU A 387 10.62 -21.03 -0.61
C GLU A 387 12.04 -21.18 -1.19
N PRO A 388 12.24 -22.04 -2.20
CA PRO A 388 13.52 -22.12 -2.89
C PRO A 388 13.75 -20.87 -3.74
N PHE A 389 15.02 -20.48 -3.88
CA PHE A 389 15.42 -19.44 -4.81
C PHE A 389 16.68 -19.85 -5.58
N GLU A 390 16.85 -19.23 -6.75
CA GLU A 390 18.06 -19.26 -7.56
C GLU A 390 18.36 -17.82 -8.00
N ARG A 391 19.59 -17.35 -7.78
CA ARG A 391 20.03 -16.02 -8.25
C ARG A 391 21.48 -16.00 -8.65
N SER A 392 21.84 -15.07 -9.54
CA SER A 392 23.24 -14.74 -9.83
C SER A 392 23.84 -13.84 -8.75
N SER A 393 25.13 -13.98 -8.50
CA SER A 393 25.93 -13.15 -7.60
C SER A 393 27.28 -12.87 -8.21
N THR A 394 27.83 -11.68 -7.96
CA THR A 394 29.20 -11.31 -8.36
C THR A 394 30.25 -11.72 -7.32
N GLN A 395 29.81 -12.24 -6.17
CA GLN A 395 30.66 -12.65 -5.06
C GLN A 395 30.29 -14.08 -4.61
N PRO A 396 31.29 -14.91 -4.25
CA PRO A 396 31.02 -16.23 -3.71
C PRO A 396 30.41 -16.11 -2.31
N LEU A 397 29.38 -16.91 -2.03
CA LEU A 397 28.81 -17.05 -0.70
C LEU A 397 29.15 -18.42 -0.15
N ARG A 398 29.56 -18.49 1.13
CA ARG A 398 29.78 -19.77 1.81
C ARG A 398 28.45 -20.50 1.98
N PRO A 399 28.35 -21.79 1.57
CA PRO A 399 27.22 -22.65 1.88
C PRO A 399 26.98 -22.80 3.38
N ASP A 400 25.78 -23.26 3.74
CA ASP A 400 25.30 -23.47 5.10
C ASP A 400 25.28 -22.20 5.97
N ARG A 401 25.22 -21.02 5.34
CA ARG A 401 25.12 -19.72 6.00
C ARG A 401 23.86 -18.97 5.62
N ILE A 402 23.45 -18.07 6.50
CA ILE A 402 22.31 -17.19 6.29
C ILE A 402 22.85 -15.80 5.95
N TYR A 403 22.43 -15.26 4.82
CA TYR A 403 22.78 -13.92 4.39
C TYR A 403 21.56 -13.02 4.39
N VAL A 404 21.78 -11.77 4.78
CA VAL A 404 20.79 -10.71 4.70
C VAL A 404 21.24 -9.69 3.67
N ASP A 405 20.40 -9.40 2.69
CA ASP A 405 20.74 -8.40 1.67
C ASP A 405 20.95 -7.02 2.31
N SER A 406 22.10 -6.40 2.03
CA SER A 406 22.35 -5.00 2.31
C SER A 406 22.05 -4.20 1.03
N ALA A 407 20.94 -3.48 1.03
CA ALA A 407 20.49 -2.72 -0.15
C ALA A 407 21.55 -1.72 -0.66
N PRO A 408 21.51 -1.28 -1.93
CA PRO A 408 21.32 -2.02 -3.18
C PRO A 408 22.66 -2.45 -3.83
N TYR A 409 23.81 -2.14 -3.21
CA TYR A 409 25.15 -2.41 -3.75
C TYR A 409 26.14 -2.94 -2.69
N GLY A 410 25.65 -3.29 -1.49
CA GLY A 410 26.47 -3.82 -0.42
C GLY A 410 26.66 -5.33 -0.54
N ALA A 411 27.77 -5.82 0.03
CA ALA A 411 27.95 -7.27 0.21
C ALA A 411 26.87 -7.78 1.21
N PRO A 412 26.23 -8.93 0.94
CA PRO A 412 25.27 -9.52 1.86
C PRO A 412 25.86 -9.70 3.26
N VAL A 413 25.06 -9.44 4.29
CA VAL A 413 25.45 -9.56 5.69
C VAL A 413 25.33 -11.02 6.11
N ASP A 414 26.47 -11.68 6.31
CA ASP A 414 26.55 -13.03 6.87
C ASP A 414 26.18 -13.01 8.37
N LEU A 415 25.15 -13.79 8.75
CA LEU A 415 24.68 -13.87 10.14
C LEU A 415 25.45 -14.90 10.97
N TRP A 416 26.38 -15.66 10.39
CA TRP A 416 27.23 -16.57 11.15
C TRP A 416 28.12 -15.79 12.14
N PRO A 417 28.25 -16.23 13.41
CA PRO A 417 27.77 -17.48 14.00
C PRO A 417 26.44 -17.33 14.78
N PHE A 418 25.73 -16.21 14.64
CA PHE A 418 24.58 -15.88 15.49
C PHE A 418 23.24 -16.41 14.98
N ALA A 419 23.20 -16.88 13.74
CA ALA A 419 22.08 -17.59 13.16
C ALA A 419 22.57 -18.74 12.27
N ALA A 420 21.86 -19.87 12.31
CA ALA A 420 22.14 -21.04 11.49
C ALA A 420 20.83 -21.76 11.14
N VAL A 421 20.81 -22.45 10.00
CA VAL A 421 19.80 -23.45 9.68
C VAL A 421 20.45 -24.81 9.79
N SER A 422 19.81 -25.72 10.52
CA SER A 422 20.29 -27.10 10.66
C SER A 422 19.13 -28.08 10.70
N LEU A 423 19.39 -29.35 10.39
CA LEU A 423 18.44 -30.43 10.62
C LEU A 423 18.39 -30.74 12.11
N CYS A 424 17.25 -30.50 12.75
CA CYS A 424 17.04 -30.85 14.14
C CYS A 424 17.12 -32.38 14.33
N GLU A 425 17.90 -32.83 15.32
CA GLU A 425 18.06 -34.26 15.61
C GLU A 425 16.80 -34.89 16.21
N GLU A 426 16.04 -34.10 16.97
CA GLU A 426 14.81 -34.50 17.64
C GLU A 426 13.64 -34.59 16.65
N CYS A 427 13.40 -33.53 15.88
CA CYS A 427 12.25 -33.43 14.99
C CYS A 427 12.52 -33.84 13.54
N ARG A 428 13.78 -34.12 13.17
CA ARG A 428 14.21 -34.46 11.81
C ARG A 428 13.71 -33.47 10.75
N THR A 429 13.55 -32.22 11.16
CA THR A 429 13.07 -31.11 10.34
C THR A 429 14.11 -30.01 10.36
N ARG A 430 14.27 -29.29 9.24
CA ARG A 430 15.17 -28.14 9.19
C ARG A 430 14.58 -27.00 10.00
N GLU A 431 15.37 -26.42 10.89
CA GLU A 431 14.95 -25.34 11.79
C GLU A 431 15.92 -24.16 11.71
N LEU A 432 15.38 -22.96 11.95
CA LEU A 432 16.17 -21.75 12.12
C LEU A 432 16.57 -21.62 13.60
N PHE A 433 17.87 -21.68 13.86
CA PHE A 433 18.46 -21.49 15.18
C PHE A 433 19.07 -20.10 15.27
N LEU A 434 18.76 -19.37 16.34
CA LEU A 434 19.34 -18.06 16.62
C LEU A 434 20.14 -18.14 17.94
N LEU A 435 21.17 -17.31 18.12
CA LEU A 435 21.97 -17.31 19.34
C LEU A 435 21.10 -17.25 20.59
N ASN A 436 21.42 -18.07 21.57
CA ASN A 436 20.79 -18.06 22.88
C ASN A 436 21.81 -17.95 24.00
N GLU A 437 22.79 -18.86 24.08
CA GLU A 437 23.74 -18.91 25.19
C GLU A 437 25.18 -18.93 24.69
N VAL A 438 26.10 -18.38 25.49
CA VAL A 438 27.54 -18.43 25.22
C VAL A 438 28.28 -18.90 26.47
N ARG A 439 29.05 -19.98 26.32
CA ARG A 439 29.96 -20.51 27.33
C ARG A 439 31.34 -20.68 26.72
N ASP A 440 32.28 -19.86 27.18
CA ASP A 440 33.65 -19.80 26.65
C ASP A 440 33.68 -19.57 25.13
N ASP A 441 34.05 -20.58 24.34
CA ASP A 441 34.07 -20.57 22.87
C ASP A 441 32.96 -21.44 22.26
N GLN A 442 32.02 -21.94 23.07
CA GLN A 442 30.81 -22.60 22.59
C GLN A 442 29.60 -21.67 22.61
N LEU A 443 28.88 -21.67 21.49
CA LEU A 443 27.63 -20.95 21.31
C LEU A 443 26.51 -21.99 21.26
N THR A 444 25.49 -21.82 22.09
CA THR A 444 24.25 -22.57 21.98
C THR A 444 23.23 -21.70 21.28
N LEU A 445 22.82 -22.10 20.08
CA LEU A 445 21.72 -21.50 19.35
C LEU A 445 20.45 -22.26 19.69
N ARG A 446 19.30 -21.58 19.60
CA ARG A 446 18.00 -22.17 19.93
C ARG A 446 16.96 -21.84 18.87
N SER A 447 16.19 -22.84 18.47
CA SER A 447 15.08 -22.67 17.52
C SER A 447 13.81 -22.15 18.20
N LEU A 448 12.75 -21.96 17.40
CA LEU A 448 11.42 -21.57 17.91
C LEU A 448 10.69 -22.67 18.67
N GLU A 449 11.11 -23.92 18.50
CA GLU A 449 10.59 -25.10 19.20
C GLU A 449 11.45 -25.46 20.42
N GLU A 450 12.34 -24.55 20.84
CA GLU A 450 13.26 -24.69 21.97
C GLU A 450 14.36 -25.76 21.81
N HIS A 451 14.52 -26.36 20.63
CA HIS A 451 15.66 -27.24 20.32
C HIS A 451 16.96 -26.47 20.29
N SER A 452 18.04 -27.11 20.76
CA SER A 452 19.35 -26.49 20.88
C SER A 452 20.33 -27.02 19.83
N LEU A 453 21.17 -26.12 19.32
CA LEU A 453 22.27 -26.43 18.41
C LEU A 453 23.56 -25.84 19.00
N GLU A 454 24.55 -26.69 19.26
CA GLU A 454 25.86 -26.25 19.73
C GLU A 454 26.80 -26.01 18.54
N ILE A 455 27.45 -24.86 18.53
CA ILE A 455 28.50 -24.53 17.57
C ILE A 455 29.75 -24.04 18.30
N THR A 456 30.92 -24.44 17.81
CA THR A 456 32.21 -23.95 18.31
C THR A 456 32.59 -22.68 17.57
N TYR A 457 32.72 -21.58 18.30
CA TYR A 457 33.22 -20.30 17.82
C TYR A 457 34.73 -20.20 18.05
N GLY A 458 35.52 -20.65 17.08
CA GLY A 458 36.96 -20.37 17.03
C GLY A 458 37.24 -18.98 16.45
N PRO A 459 38.43 -18.38 16.71
CA PRO A 459 38.88 -17.25 15.91
C PRO A 459 38.86 -17.65 14.42
N PRO A 460 38.49 -16.75 13.49
CA PRO A 460 38.51 -17.07 12.07
C PRO A 460 39.93 -17.49 11.67
N GLU A 461 40.04 -18.65 11.01
CA GLU A 461 41.27 -19.05 10.30
C GLU A 461 41.63 -18.07 9.18
#